data_AF-A0A2V8E3Y2-F1
#
_entry.id   AF-A0A2V8E3Y2-F1
#
_cell.length_a   1.000
_cell.length_b   1.000
_cell.length_c   1.000
_cell.angle_alpha   90.00
_cell.angle_beta   90.00
_cell.angle_gamma   90.00
#
_symmetry.space_group_name_H-M   'P 1'
#
loop_
_entity.id
_entity.type
_entity.pdbx_description
1 polymer ?
#
loop_
_entity_poly.entity_id
_entity_poly.type
_entity_poly.pdbx_seq_one_letter_code
_entity_poly.pdbx_strand_id
1 'polypeptide(L)'
;MTRVVALRNLMRSKPVAVAAIAICSVSWGAMGSPLARSSTRSTESSARQRCSALRGIVIPRAAIGLPTNGGVVVSASFVMAADAGNSNGEFCKVLGSIRPVDPTAPDIKFEVNLPANWNSRLLQLGGGGFDGTLVTGLGGVSNQSPSAPTPLALGYVTLGSDSGHEGAGGFDAAFALNDEALANFGHLQIKKTHDAAMYLVKAHYGSLPQHSYFAGASQGGHEGFVAAQKYPADFDGVIAQYPAYNVVLMHLGSQVFAKALYGGNGAGWINPGKVKTLVAAVYAACDGLDGVKDGIISNVPACNNVFTVQTVR
;
A
#
# COMPACT_ATOMS: atom_id res chain seq x y z
N MET A 1 -36.95 10.36 -1.64
CA MET A 1 -37.71 9.23 -2.23
C MET A 1 -36.87 7.98 -2.11
N THR A 2 -37.10 7.24 -1.04
CA THR A 2 -36.29 6.11 -0.59
C THR A 2 -36.87 4.82 -1.16
N ARG A 3 -36.14 4.09 -2.02
CA ARG A 3 -36.58 2.79 -2.51
C ARG A 3 -35.88 1.67 -1.74
N VAL A 4 -36.64 1.09 -0.82
CA VAL A 4 -36.38 -0.18 -0.15
C VAL A 4 -36.62 -1.31 -1.18
N VAL A 5 -35.63 -2.16 -1.41
CA VAL A 5 -35.77 -3.38 -2.22
C VAL A 5 -35.95 -4.56 -1.26
N ALA A 6 -37.13 -5.16 -1.31
CA ALA A 6 -37.50 -6.34 -0.53
C ALA A 6 -36.96 -7.62 -1.19
N LEU A 7 -36.22 -8.42 -0.43
CA LEU A 7 -35.87 -9.80 -0.78
C LEU A 7 -37.11 -10.71 -0.63
N ARG A 8 -37.44 -11.46 -1.68
CA ARG A 8 -38.42 -12.55 -1.63
C ARG A 8 -37.71 -13.90 -1.77
N ASN A 9 -37.91 -14.73 -0.75
CA ASN A 9 -37.64 -16.15 -0.69
C ASN A 9 -38.27 -16.91 -1.86
N LEU A 10 -37.50 -17.83 -2.46
CA LEU A 10 -38.03 -18.97 -3.19
C LEU A 10 -37.31 -20.24 -2.74
N MET A 11 -37.90 -20.89 -1.73
CA MET A 11 -37.72 -22.32 -1.48
C MET A 11 -38.45 -23.10 -2.59
N ARG A 12 -37.75 -24.02 -3.25
CA ARG A 12 -38.36 -25.15 -3.96
C ARG A 12 -37.59 -26.42 -3.66
N SER A 13 -38.27 -27.31 -2.94
CA SER A 13 -37.91 -28.69 -2.67
C SER A 13 -38.41 -29.62 -3.77
N LYS A 14 -37.73 -30.78 -3.89
CA LYS A 14 -38.18 -32.14 -4.29
C LYS A 14 -37.06 -32.90 -5.05
N PRO A 15 -37.08 -34.24 -5.15
CA PRO A 15 -37.36 -35.24 -4.13
C PRO A 15 -36.26 -36.34 -4.05
N VAL A 16 -36.36 -37.17 -3.02
CA VAL A 16 -35.56 -38.38 -2.75
C VAL A 16 -35.97 -39.52 -3.70
N ALA A 17 -34.98 -40.28 -4.21
CA ALA A 17 -35.19 -41.59 -4.83
C ALA A 17 -34.27 -42.63 -4.16
N VAL A 18 -34.88 -43.75 -3.79
CA VAL A 18 -34.28 -44.94 -3.14
C VAL A 18 -34.36 -46.12 -4.11
N ALA A 19 -33.44 -47.08 -3.90
CA ALA A 19 -33.30 -48.44 -4.47
C ALA A 19 -32.26 -48.53 -5.60
N ALA A 20 -31.41 -49.56 -5.69
CA ALA A 20 -31.48 -50.90 -5.14
C ALA A 20 -30.08 -51.47 -4.80
N ILE A 21 -30.09 -52.46 -3.89
CA ILE A 21 -28.95 -53.28 -3.47
C ILE A 21 -28.67 -54.34 -4.55
N ALA A 22 -27.43 -54.42 -5.02
CA ALA A 22 -26.90 -55.57 -5.75
C ALA A 22 -25.62 -56.04 -5.06
N ILE A 23 -25.68 -57.26 -4.51
CA ILE A 23 -24.57 -57.98 -3.91
C ILE A 23 -23.74 -58.57 -5.05
N CYS A 24 -22.45 -58.27 -5.10
CA CYS A 24 -21.49 -59.07 -5.86
C CYS A 24 -20.19 -59.24 -5.08
N SER A 25 -19.71 -60.47 -5.12
CA SER A 25 -18.65 -61.13 -4.37
C SER A 25 -17.25 -60.50 -4.46
N VAL A 26 -16.50 -60.76 -3.38
CA VAL A 26 -15.09 -60.46 -3.14
C VAL A 26 -14.15 -61.03 -4.22
N SER A 27 -13.18 -60.23 -4.64
CA SER A 27 -11.87 -60.71 -5.06
C SER A 27 -10.77 -59.74 -4.59
N TRP A 28 -9.80 -60.32 -3.85
CA TRP A 28 -8.62 -59.65 -3.32
C TRP A 28 -7.69 -59.25 -4.48
N GLY A 29 -7.33 -57.97 -4.53
CA GLY A 29 -6.31 -57.46 -5.45
C GLY A 29 -5.62 -56.25 -4.83
N ALA A 30 -4.48 -56.50 -4.18
CA ALA A 30 -3.63 -55.46 -3.65
C ALA A 30 -2.93 -54.70 -4.79
N MET A 31 -3.25 -53.42 -4.99
CA MET A 31 -2.36 -52.44 -5.62
C MET A 31 -2.67 -51.05 -5.06
N GLY A 32 -1.96 -50.65 -4.01
CA GLY A 32 -1.89 -49.25 -3.61
C GLY A 32 -1.12 -48.47 -4.67
N SER A 33 -1.82 -47.61 -5.41
CA SER A 33 -1.20 -46.59 -6.28
C SER A 33 -1.32 -45.22 -5.61
N PRO A 34 -0.23 -44.47 -5.38
CA PRO A 34 -0.31 -43.14 -4.80
C PRO A 34 -0.68 -42.12 -5.89
N LEU A 35 -1.96 -41.98 -6.19
CA LEU A 35 -2.47 -40.90 -7.06
C LEU A 35 -2.77 -39.64 -6.22
N ALA A 36 -1.74 -38.86 -5.87
CA ALA A 36 -1.94 -37.52 -5.29
C ALA A 36 -0.76 -36.54 -5.42
N ARG A 37 0.23 -36.77 -6.30
CA ARG A 37 1.43 -35.89 -6.41
C ARG A 37 1.64 -35.19 -7.76
N SER A 38 0.78 -35.44 -8.75
CA SER A 38 0.97 -34.92 -10.12
C SER A 38 0.27 -33.57 -10.37
N SER A 39 -0.90 -33.33 -9.77
CA SER A 39 -1.72 -32.12 -10.05
C SER A 39 -1.13 -30.82 -9.49
N THR A 40 -0.42 -30.85 -8.36
CA THR A 40 0.17 -29.65 -7.74
C THR A 40 1.41 -29.18 -8.49
N ARG A 41 2.20 -30.12 -9.02
CA ARG A 41 3.41 -29.83 -9.81
C ARG A 41 3.10 -29.13 -11.13
N SER A 42 1.99 -29.49 -11.78
CA SER A 42 1.57 -28.90 -13.06
C SER A 42 1.00 -27.48 -12.91
N THR A 43 0.30 -27.21 -11.80
CA THR A 43 -0.22 -25.86 -11.53
C THR A 43 0.91 -24.90 -11.14
N GLU A 44 1.85 -25.36 -10.32
CA GLU A 44 3.03 -24.61 -9.91
C GLU A 44 3.97 -24.31 -11.10
N SER A 45 4.19 -25.29 -12.00
CA SER A 45 4.96 -25.06 -13.22
C SER A 45 4.31 -24.01 -14.12
N SER A 46 2.98 -23.97 -14.19
CA SER A 46 2.25 -22.98 -14.98
C SER A 46 2.35 -21.56 -14.37
N ALA A 47 2.35 -21.43 -13.04
CA ALA A 47 2.46 -20.14 -12.36
C ALA A 47 3.86 -19.54 -12.52
N ARG A 48 4.90 -20.36 -12.36
CA ARG A 48 6.30 -19.96 -12.62
C ARG A 48 6.48 -19.50 -14.07
N GLN A 49 5.91 -20.22 -15.04
CA GLN A 49 5.96 -19.85 -16.45
C GLN A 49 5.27 -18.50 -16.71
N ARG A 50 4.04 -18.31 -16.21
CA ARG A 50 3.32 -17.03 -16.33
C ARG A 50 4.10 -15.86 -15.71
N CYS A 51 4.78 -16.09 -14.60
CA CYS A 51 5.64 -15.07 -13.99
C CYS A 51 6.85 -14.74 -14.89
N SER A 52 7.57 -15.76 -15.34
CA SER A 52 8.75 -15.58 -16.19
C SER A 52 8.43 -14.90 -17.52
N ALA A 53 7.22 -15.08 -18.05
CA ALA A 53 6.75 -14.45 -19.28
C ALA A 53 6.60 -12.92 -19.17
N LEU A 54 6.55 -12.37 -17.95
CA LEU A 54 6.51 -10.91 -17.75
C LEU A 54 7.87 -10.25 -17.96
N ARG A 55 8.98 -10.99 -17.83
CA ARG A 55 10.32 -10.44 -17.94
C ARG A 55 10.54 -9.82 -19.32
N GLY A 56 10.99 -8.57 -19.36
CA GLY A 56 11.30 -7.87 -20.61
C GLY A 56 10.06 -7.36 -21.35
N ILE A 57 8.85 -7.51 -20.81
CA ILE A 57 7.66 -6.88 -21.37
C ILE A 57 7.90 -5.37 -21.44
N VAL A 58 7.69 -4.81 -22.63
CA VAL A 58 7.62 -3.37 -22.83
C VAL A 58 6.19 -2.93 -22.50
N ILE A 59 6.07 -1.94 -21.63
CA ILE A 59 4.82 -1.26 -21.31
C ILE A 59 4.71 -0.09 -22.30
N PRO A 60 3.79 -0.15 -23.28
CA PRO A 60 3.68 0.91 -24.27
C PRO A 60 3.35 2.24 -23.59
N ARG A 61 3.94 3.35 -24.06
CA ARG A 61 3.58 4.68 -23.53
C ARG A 61 2.07 4.97 -23.58
N ALA A 62 1.36 4.39 -24.56
CA ALA A 62 -0.08 4.54 -24.71
C ALA A 62 -0.91 3.78 -23.65
N ALA A 63 -0.28 2.85 -22.91
CA ALA A 63 -0.90 2.19 -21.77
C ALA A 63 -0.82 3.03 -20.49
N ILE A 64 -0.06 4.14 -20.49
CA ILE A 64 0.10 5.04 -19.35
C ILE A 64 -0.60 6.36 -19.70
N GLY A 65 -1.59 6.77 -18.89
CA GLY A 65 -2.44 7.93 -19.18
C GLY A 65 -1.77 9.29 -18.97
N LEU A 66 -0.49 9.32 -18.61
CA LEU A 66 0.32 10.52 -18.42
C LEU A 66 1.54 10.49 -19.36
N PRO A 67 2.13 11.66 -19.72
CA PRO A 67 3.32 11.70 -20.56
C PRO A 67 4.50 10.87 -20.00
N THR A 68 5.07 10.02 -20.85
CA THR A 68 6.23 9.15 -20.57
C THR A 68 6.80 8.61 -21.90
N ASN A 69 8.03 8.10 -21.86
CA ASN A 69 8.62 7.32 -22.94
C ASN A 69 8.38 5.79 -22.81
N GLY A 70 7.35 5.41 -22.04
CA GLY A 70 6.95 4.02 -21.82
C GLY A 70 7.76 3.34 -20.71
N GLY A 71 7.43 2.09 -20.43
CA GLY A 71 8.08 1.32 -19.37
C GLY A 71 8.63 -0.02 -19.84
N VAL A 72 9.37 -0.68 -18.97
CA VAL A 72 9.90 -2.02 -19.19
C VAL A 72 9.92 -2.81 -17.88
N VAL A 73 9.59 -4.09 -17.97
CA VAL A 73 9.82 -5.04 -16.87
C VAL A 73 11.29 -5.44 -16.87
N VAL A 74 12.02 -4.99 -15.85
CA VAL A 74 13.44 -5.27 -15.64
C VAL A 74 13.64 -6.71 -15.17
N SER A 75 12.81 -7.18 -14.24
CA SER A 75 12.84 -8.56 -13.75
C SER A 75 11.45 -9.06 -13.36
N ALA A 76 11.26 -10.37 -13.47
CA ALA A 76 10.08 -11.07 -12.98
C ALA A 76 10.54 -12.40 -12.35
N SER A 77 10.25 -12.57 -11.07
CA SER A 77 10.73 -13.69 -10.27
C SER A 77 9.59 -14.30 -9.48
N PHE A 78 9.40 -15.62 -9.61
CA PHE A 78 8.40 -16.34 -8.83
C PHE A 78 8.94 -16.60 -7.43
N VAL A 79 8.20 -16.18 -6.40
CA VAL A 79 8.52 -16.37 -4.99
C VAL A 79 7.59 -17.44 -4.42
N MET A 80 8.16 -18.48 -3.82
CA MET A 80 7.38 -19.57 -3.22
C MET A 80 6.95 -19.22 -1.80
N ALA A 81 5.80 -19.74 -1.37
CA ALA A 81 5.37 -19.62 0.02
C ALA A 81 6.37 -20.24 1.02
N ALA A 82 7.14 -21.23 0.59
CA ALA A 82 8.17 -21.89 1.41
C ALA A 82 9.51 -21.15 1.44
N ASP A 83 9.68 -20.05 0.68
CA ASP A 83 10.92 -19.29 0.68
C ASP A 83 11.16 -18.63 2.05
N ALA A 84 12.42 -18.62 2.49
CA ALA A 84 12.78 -18.10 3.79
C ALA A 84 12.39 -16.61 3.93
N GLY A 85 11.68 -16.29 5.02
CA GLY A 85 11.23 -14.92 5.30
C GLY A 85 9.99 -14.47 4.51
N ASN A 86 9.39 -15.34 3.69
CA ASN A 86 8.17 -15.02 2.96
C ASN A 86 6.91 -15.37 3.76
N SER A 87 6.15 -14.36 4.18
CA SER A 87 4.83 -14.50 4.82
C SER A 87 3.66 -14.13 3.90
N ASN A 88 3.93 -13.83 2.62
CA ASN A 88 2.96 -13.32 1.65
C ASN A 88 2.32 -14.41 0.79
N GLY A 89 2.68 -15.69 0.99
CA GLY A 89 2.27 -16.78 0.12
C GLY A 89 3.05 -16.80 -1.20
N GLU A 90 2.55 -17.51 -2.21
CA GLU A 90 3.16 -17.57 -3.54
C GLU A 90 2.78 -16.35 -4.38
N PHE A 91 3.75 -15.70 -5.02
CA PHE A 91 3.50 -14.55 -5.89
C PHE A 91 4.59 -14.37 -6.95
N CYS A 92 4.28 -13.61 -8.01
CA CYS A 92 5.26 -13.11 -8.96
C CYS A 92 5.71 -11.71 -8.55
N LYS A 93 6.98 -11.55 -8.18
CA LYS A 93 7.62 -10.26 -7.93
C LYS A 93 8.08 -9.68 -9.27
N VAL A 94 7.63 -8.47 -9.60
CA VAL A 94 7.97 -7.80 -10.85
C VAL A 94 8.61 -6.45 -10.54
N LEU A 95 9.85 -6.25 -10.99
CA LEU A 95 10.52 -4.95 -10.95
C LEU A 95 10.49 -4.34 -12.34
N GLY A 96 10.12 -3.08 -12.44
CA GLY A 96 10.09 -2.35 -13.70
C GLY A 96 10.59 -0.92 -13.57
N SER A 97 10.74 -0.27 -14.72
CA SER A 97 11.03 1.15 -14.81
C SER A 97 10.12 1.85 -15.82
N ILE A 98 9.81 3.12 -15.58
CA ILE A 98 9.08 3.99 -16.49
C ILE A 98 10.01 5.14 -16.87
N ARG A 99 10.25 5.31 -18.17
CA ARG A 99 11.17 6.33 -18.68
C ARG A 99 10.52 7.70 -18.66
N PRO A 100 11.24 8.74 -18.22
CA PRO A 100 10.74 10.11 -18.19
C PRO A 100 10.60 10.67 -19.61
N VAL A 101 9.90 11.81 -19.73
CA VAL A 101 9.88 12.61 -20.97
C VAL A 101 11.16 13.43 -21.08
N ASP A 102 11.55 14.10 -19.99
CA ASP A 102 12.81 14.79 -19.84
C ASP A 102 13.96 13.76 -19.76
N PRO A 103 14.90 13.75 -20.71
CA PRO A 103 16.01 12.80 -20.71
C PRO A 103 17.00 13.00 -19.55
N THR A 104 16.92 14.11 -18.82
CA THR A 104 17.76 14.41 -17.65
C THR A 104 17.10 14.00 -16.33
N ALA A 105 15.81 13.67 -16.34
CA ALA A 105 15.16 13.05 -15.20
C ALA A 105 15.56 11.56 -15.10
N PRO A 106 15.55 10.96 -13.90
CA PRO A 106 15.72 9.53 -13.76
C PRO A 106 14.41 8.77 -14.06
N ASP A 107 14.54 7.47 -14.34
CA ASP A 107 13.39 6.56 -14.44
C ASP A 107 12.64 6.45 -13.10
N ILE A 108 11.32 6.28 -13.16
CA ILE A 108 10.54 5.80 -12.00
C ILE A 108 10.74 4.29 -11.91
N LYS A 109 11.31 3.79 -10.81
CA LYS A 109 11.37 2.36 -10.53
C LYS A 109 10.13 1.96 -9.74
N PHE A 110 9.56 0.82 -10.09
CA PHE A 110 8.38 0.30 -9.42
C PHE A 110 8.47 -1.19 -9.17
N GLU A 111 7.76 -1.65 -8.15
CA GLU A 111 7.56 -3.06 -7.84
C GLU A 111 6.07 -3.39 -7.87
N VAL A 112 5.70 -4.45 -8.60
CA VAL A 112 4.36 -5.04 -8.60
C VAL A 112 4.48 -6.49 -8.12
N ASN A 113 3.67 -6.86 -7.13
CA ASN A 113 3.58 -8.24 -6.66
C ASN A 113 2.22 -8.83 -7.04
N LEU A 114 2.25 -9.92 -7.81
CA LEU A 114 1.07 -10.58 -8.36
C LEU A 114 0.85 -11.90 -7.62
N PRO A 115 -0.05 -11.97 -6.62
CA PRO A 115 -0.27 -13.18 -5.83
C PRO A 115 -0.91 -14.31 -6.64
N ALA A 116 -0.47 -15.55 -6.43
CA ALA A 116 -1.06 -16.72 -7.08
C ALA A 116 -2.57 -16.84 -6.77
N ASN A 117 -2.96 -16.50 -5.54
CA ASN A 117 -4.34 -16.45 -5.07
C ASN A 117 -4.84 -15.00 -5.07
N TRP A 118 -5.04 -14.43 -6.26
CA TRP A 118 -5.51 -13.06 -6.42
C TRP A 118 -6.99 -12.91 -6.07
N ASN A 119 -7.31 -11.94 -5.21
CA ASN A 119 -8.66 -11.63 -4.77
C ASN A 119 -9.38 -10.60 -5.68
N SER A 120 -8.83 -10.36 -6.88
CA SER A 120 -9.31 -9.35 -7.84
C SER A 120 -9.17 -7.89 -7.38
N ARG A 121 -8.31 -7.60 -6.39
CA ARG A 121 -8.04 -6.23 -5.92
C ARG A 121 -6.58 -5.83 -6.12
N LEU A 122 -6.34 -4.53 -6.28
CA LEU A 122 -5.02 -3.92 -6.25
C LEU A 122 -4.92 -2.95 -5.07
N LEU A 123 -3.75 -2.87 -4.44
CA LEU A 123 -3.39 -1.84 -3.47
C LEU A 123 -2.05 -1.20 -3.86
N GLN A 124 -2.07 0.10 -4.14
CA GLN A 124 -0.88 0.92 -4.27
C GLN A 124 -0.48 1.48 -2.90
N LEU A 125 0.79 1.32 -2.56
CA LEU A 125 1.39 1.77 -1.32
C LEU A 125 2.22 3.02 -1.58
N GLY A 126 1.95 4.08 -0.82
CA GLY A 126 2.69 5.34 -0.89
C GLY A 126 4.04 5.29 -0.18
N GLY A 127 4.88 6.29 -0.44
CA GLY A 127 6.21 6.41 0.12
C GLY A 127 6.28 7.20 1.43
N GLY A 128 7.40 7.86 1.65
CA GLY A 128 7.80 8.43 2.93
C GLY A 128 8.93 9.45 2.80
N GLY A 129 8.89 10.52 3.59
CA GLY A 129 9.89 11.59 3.51
C GLY A 129 9.82 12.31 2.16
N PHE A 130 10.94 12.38 1.47
CA PHE A 130 11.05 12.81 0.07
C PHE A 130 11.06 11.65 -0.91
N ASP A 131 10.53 10.49 -0.52
CA ASP A 131 10.61 9.24 -1.29
C ASP A 131 12.06 8.86 -1.60
N GLY A 132 12.38 8.51 -2.85
CA GLY A 132 13.74 8.15 -3.23
C GLY A 132 14.16 6.75 -2.77
N THR A 133 13.21 5.94 -2.31
CA THR A 133 13.41 4.53 -1.95
C THR A 133 12.26 3.73 -2.52
N LEU A 134 12.56 2.65 -3.24
CA LEU A 134 11.56 1.78 -3.82
C LEU A 134 10.65 1.15 -2.75
N VAL A 135 9.38 1.54 -2.75
CA VAL A 135 8.34 0.87 -1.96
C VAL A 135 8.08 -0.52 -2.57
N THR A 136 8.46 -1.58 -1.85
CA THR A 136 8.38 -2.95 -2.36
C THR A 136 6.97 -3.51 -2.41
N GLY A 137 6.05 -2.97 -1.61
CA GLY A 137 4.68 -3.49 -1.52
C GLY A 137 4.54 -4.84 -0.79
N LEU A 138 5.60 -5.30 -0.12
CA LEU A 138 5.61 -6.61 0.58
C LEU A 138 5.14 -6.53 2.03
N GLY A 139 5.07 -5.34 2.61
CA GLY A 139 4.70 -5.09 4.01
C GLY A 139 3.21 -4.80 4.21
N GLY A 140 2.85 -4.52 5.47
CA GLY A 140 1.52 -4.04 5.83
C GLY A 140 1.30 -2.56 5.50
N VAL A 141 0.07 -2.08 5.74
CA VAL A 141 -0.23 -0.64 5.72
C VAL A 141 0.08 -0.01 7.09
N SER A 142 0.33 1.29 7.14
CA SER A 142 0.59 2.01 8.40
C SER A 142 -0.55 1.81 9.41
N ASN A 143 -0.19 1.69 10.69
CA ASN A 143 -1.10 1.38 11.81
C ASN A 143 -1.88 0.05 11.68
N GLN A 144 -1.50 -0.83 10.75
CA GLN A 144 -2.00 -2.20 10.73
C GLN A 144 -1.48 -2.98 11.94
N SER A 145 -2.33 -3.84 12.52
CA SER A 145 -1.90 -4.77 13.58
C SER A 145 -0.73 -5.64 13.08
N PRO A 146 0.36 -5.79 13.86
CA PRO A 146 1.47 -6.67 13.48
C PRO A 146 1.07 -8.14 13.28
N SER A 147 -0.05 -8.57 13.87
CA SER A 147 -0.59 -9.92 13.70
C SER A 147 -1.51 -10.09 12.50
N ALA A 148 -1.92 -8.98 11.85
CA ALA A 148 -2.78 -9.05 10.68
C ALA A 148 -1.97 -9.42 9.44
N PRO A 149 -2.50 -10.28 8.54
CA PRO A 149 -1.85 -10.59 7.28
C PRO A 149 -1.66 -9.34 6.42
N THR A 150 -0.53 -9.24 5.72
CA THR A 150 -0.25 -8.14 4.77
C THR A 150 -1.31 -8.11 3.64
N PRO A 151 -1.45 -6.99 2.93
CA PRO A 151 -2.32 -6.93 1.74
C PRO A 151 -1.98 -8.01 0.70
N LEU A 152 -0.70 -8.29 0.45
CA LEU A 152 -0.29 -9.32 -0.48
C LEU A 152 -0.71 -10.73 0.00
N ALA A 153 -0.54 -11.03 1.30
CA ALA A 153 -1.01 -12.28 1.91
C ALA A 153 -2.54 -12.44 1.85
N LEU A 154 -3.29 -11.33 1.86
CA LEU A 154 -4.74 -11.30 1.65
C LEU A 154 -5.15 -11.41 0.17
N GLY A 155 -4.19 -11.57 -0.74
CA GLY A 155 -4.41 -11.76 -2.17
C GLY A 155 -4.58 -10.47 -2.96
N TYR A 156 -4.21 -9.31 -2.43
CA TYR A 156 -4.14 -8.07 -3.23
C TYR A 156 -2.92 -8.12 -4.14
N VAL A 157 -3.06 -7.66 -5.38
CA VAL A 157 -1.89 -7.17 -6.11
C VAL A 157 -1.37 -5.96 -5.34
N THR A 158 -0.08 -5.94 -4.99
CA THR A 158 0.52 -4.76 -4.35
C THR A 158 1.45 -4.05 -5.32
N LEU A 159 1.47 -2.73 -5.24
CA LEU A 159 2.28 -1.83 -6.06
C LEU A 159 2.97 -0.80 -5.18
N GLY A 160 4.22 -0.47 -5.48
CA GLY A 160 4.90 0.71 -4.94
C GLY A 160 5.98 1.22 -5.90
N SER A 161 6.52 2.41 -5.65
CA SER A 161 7.55 3.02 -6.48
C SER A 161 8.58 3.79 -5.66
N ASP A 162 9.67 4.22 -6.29
CA ASP A 162 10.66 5.15 -5.72
C ASP A 162 10.33 6.62 -5.98
N SER A 163 9.20 6.89 -6.64
CA SER A 163 8.75 8.20 -7.07
C SER A 163 9.58 8.87 -8.18
N GLY A 164 10.49 8.16 -8.86
CA GLY A 164 11.28 8.75 -9.95
C GLY A 164 12.47 9.54 -9.47
N HIS A 165 13.15 9.02 -8.44
CA HIS A 165 14.50 9.36 -8.02
C HIS A 165 14.97 8.35 -6.97
N GLU A 166 16.26 8.42 -6.61
CA GLU A 166 16.81 7.71 -5.46
C GLU A 166 17.54 8.70 -4.57
N GLY A 167 17.40 8.58 -3.24
CA GLY A 167 17.94 9.53 -2.28
C GLY A 167 18.31 8.87 -0.97
N ALA A 168 19.43 9.30 -0.38
CA ALA A 168 19.87 8.76 0.91
C ALA A 168 19.04 9.32 2.07
N GLY A 169 18.71 8.46 3.05
CA GLY A 169 18.09 8.89 4.31
C GLY A 169 16.67 9.45 4.20
N GLY A 170 16.02 9.35 3.03
CA GLY A 170 14.63 9.77 2.82
C GLY A 170 14.39 11.28 2.83
N PHE A 171 15.43 12.12 2.85
CA PHE A 171 15.30 13.59 2.84
C PHE A 171 16.31 14.28 1.93
N ASP A 172 16.91 13.54 0.99
CA ASP A 172 17.71 14.12 -0.08
C ASP A 172 16.79 14.77 -1.12
N ALA A 173 16.88 16.08 -1.27
CA ALA A 173 16.05 16.88 -2.17
C ALA A 173 16.73 17.19 -3.51
N ALA A 174 17.89 16.61 -3.83
CA ALA A 174 18.62 16.90 -5.07
C ALA A 174 17.78 16.64 -6.34
N PHE A 175 16.85 15.67 -6.29
CA PHE A 175 15.92 15.39 -7.38
C PHE A 175 15.08 16.61 -7.78
N ALA A 176 14.78 17.51 -6.83
CA ALA A 176 13.92 18.67 -7.06
C ALA A 176 14.55 19.75 -7.96
N LEU A 177 15.83 19.58 -8.35
CA LEU A 177 16.49 20.40 -9.37
C LEU A 177 16.01 20.06 -10.80
N ASN A 178 15.29 18.95 -10.98
CA ASN A 178 14.65 18.58 -12.23
C ASN A 178 13.12 18.68 -12.10
N ASP A 179 12.47 19.40 -13.02
CA ASP A 179 11.03 19.67 -12.97
C ASP A 179 10.16 18.41 -13.09
N GLU A 180 10.56 17.44 -13.94
CA GLU A 180 9.80 16.18 -14.07
C GLU A 180 9.98 15.30 -12.83
N ALA A 181 11.18 15.20 -12.26
CA ALA A 181 11.41 14.47 -11.01
C ALA A 181 10.61 15.10 -9.85
N LEU A 182 10.60 16.43 -9.74
CA LEU A 182 9.78 17.15 -8.77
C LEU A 182 8.27 16.89 -8.98
N ALA A 183 7.82 16.85 -10.24
CA ALA A 183 6.42 16.53 -10.55
C ALA A 183 6.08 15.05 -10.29
N ASN A 184 7.03 14.12 -10.47
CA ASN A 184 6.86 12.72 -10.11
C ASN A 184 6.64 12.55 -8.60
N PHE A 185 7.51 13.16 -7.77
CA PHE A 185 7.34 13.30 -6.31
C PHE A 185 6.01 13.94 -5.92
N GLY A 186 5.65 15.02 -6.60
CA GLY A 186 4.44 15.76 -6.28
C GLY A 186 3.16 14.96 -6.55
N HIS A 187 3.08 14.29 -7.71
CA HIS A 187 1.86 13.58 -8.12
C HIS A 187 1.92 12.63 -9.34
N LEU A 188 2.88 12.76 -10.26
CA LEU A 188 2.79 12.03 -11.54
C LEU A 188 3.04 10.52 -11.38
N GLN A 189 3.91 10.13 -10.44
CA GLN A 189 4.30 8.73 -10.28
C GLN A 189 3.10 7.84 -9.93
N ILE A 190 2.14 8.38 -9.16
CA ILE A 190 1.00 7.63 -8.64
C ILE A 190 0.21 7.01 -9.80
N LYS A 191 -0.21 7.85 -10.76
CA LYS A 191 -0.93 7.37 -11.94
C LYS A 191 -0.02 6.62 -12.92
N LYS A 192 1.22 7.08 -13.15
CA LYS A 192 2.15 6.41 -14.09
C LYS A 192 2.35 4.94 -13.69
N THR A 193 2.56 4.68 -12.41
CA THR A 193 2.82 3.34 -11.87
C THR A 193 1.54 2.53 -11.68
N HIS A 194 0.41 3.16 -11.35
CA HIS A 194 -0.91 2.52 -11.38
C HIS A 194 -1.22 1.94 -12.76
N ASP A 195 -1.11 2.76 -13.81
CA ASP A 195 -1.45 2.34 -15.18
C ASP A 195 -0.49 1.25 -15.69
N ALA A 196 0.80 1.35 -15.34
CA ALA A 196 1.78 0.29 -15.59
C ALA A 196 1.38 -1.02 -14.91
N ALA A 197 0.93 -0.97 -13.65
CA ALA A 197 0.45 -2.15 -12.94
C ALA A 197 -0.83 -2.72 -13.57
N MET A 198 -1.79 -1.89 -13.99
CA MET A 198 -2.99 -2.35 -14.71
C MET A 198 -2.64 -3.16 -15.97
N TYR A 199 -1.65 -2.68 -16.74
CA TYR A 199 -1.15 -3.39 -17.92
C TYR A 199 -0.57 -4.75 -17.56
N LEU A 200 0.26 -4.83 -16.51
CA LEU A 200 0.88 -6.07 -16.05
C LEU A 200 -0.12 -7.06 -15.44
N VAL A 201 -1.09 -6.57 -14.67
CA VAL A 201 -2.19 -7.37 -14.10
C VAL A 201 -3.02 -7.98 -15.22
N LYS A 202 -3.39 -7.19 -16.24
CA LYS A 202 -4.12 -7.70 -17.40
C LYS A 202 -3.31 -8.74 -18.18
N ALA A 203 -2.01 -8.53 -18.36
CA ALA A 203 -1.12 -9.49 -19.00
C ALA A 203 -0.98 -10.80 -18.21
N HIS A 204 -0.95 -10.74 -16.88
CA HIS A 204 -0.74 -11.90 -16.02
C HIS A 204 -2.02 -12.72 -15.75
N TYR A 205 -3.14 -12.06 -15.45
CA TYR A 205 -4.40 -12.73 -15.09
C TYR A 205 -5.45 -12.75 -16.20
N GLY A 206 -5.27 -11.99 -17.28
CA GLY A 206 -6.24 -11.87 -18.36
C GLY A 206 -7.43 -10.96 -18.04
N SER A 207 -7.50 -10.36 -16.84
CA SER A 207 -8.52 -9.37 -16.44
C SER A 207 -7.91 -8.21 -15.66
N LEU A 208 -8.63 -7.09 -15.57
CA LEU A 208 -8.28 -5.97 -14.69
C LEU A 208 -8.80 -6.23 -13.26
N PRO A 209 -8.27 -5.55 -12.22
CA PRO A 209 -8.85 -5.59 -10.89
C PRO A 209 -10.30 -5.13 -10.92
N GLN A 210 -11.13 -5.71 -10.04
CA GLN A 210 -12.48 -5.24 -9.77
C GLN A 210 -12.47 -3.99 -8.88
N HIS A 211 -11.46 -3.89 -8.00
CA HIS A 211 -11.25 -2.69 -7.18
C HIS A 211 -9.76 -2.35 -7.07
N SER A 212 -9.46 -1.06 -7.02
CA SER A 212 -8.14 -0.48 -6.85
C SER A 212 -8.13 0.44 -5.62
N TYR A 213 -7.13 0.31 -4.78
CA TYR A 213 -7.01 1.07 -3.53
C TYR A 213 -5.66 1.77 -3.45
N PHE A 214 -5.60 2.84 -2.69
CA PHE A 214 -4.36 3.48 -2.28
C PHE A 214 -4.25 3.48 -0.75
N ALA A 215 -3.06 3.21 -0.20
CA ALA A 215 -2.79 3.39 1.22
C ALA A 215 -1.41 4.01 1.45
N GLY A 216 -1.35 5.02 2.32
CA GLY A 216 -0.10 5.67 2.67
C GLY A 216 -0.19 6.54 3.91
N ALA A 217 0.99 6.88 4.42
CA ALA A 217 1.19 7.65 5.64
C ALA A 217 2.21 8.76 5.39
N SER A 218 2.09 9.90 6.07
CA SER A 218 3.01 11.04 5.87
C SER A 218 3.05 11.49 4.40
N GLN A 219 4.18 11.37 3.71
CA GLN A 219 4.29 11.58 2.26
C GLN A 219 3.34 10.66 1.48
N GLY A 220 3.28 9.37 1.81
CA GLY A 220 2.25 8.47 1.27
C GLY A 220 0.82 8.91 1.60
N GLY A 221 0.60 9.65 2.69
CA GLY A 221 -0.71 10.26 2.98
C GLY A 221 -1.03 11.42 2.02
N HIS A 222 -0.04 12.25 1.68
CA HIS A 222 -0.15 13.26 0.62
C HIS A 222 -0.44 12.59 -0.73
N GLU A 223 0.29 11.53 -1.07
CA GLU A 223 0.04 10.75 -2.29
C GLU A 223 -1.38 10.16 -2.30
N GLY A 224 -1.90 9.72 -1.15
CA GLY A 224 -3.30 9.30 -1.02
C GLY A 224 -4.28 10.44 -1.33
N PHE A 225 -4.03 11.66 -0.84
CA PHE A 225 -4.84 12.82 -1.24
C PHE A 225 -4.73 13.10 -2.73
N VAL A 226 -3.54 12.97 -3.32
CA VAL A 226 -3.36 13.10 -4.77
C VAL A 226 -4.15 12.04 -5.54
N ALA A 227 -4.11 10.78 -5.11
CA ALA A 227 -4.89 9.68 -5.68
C ALA A 227 -6.39 10.03 -5.68
N ALA A 228 -6.91 10.49 -4.54
CA ALA A 228 -8.32 10.89 -4.41
C ALA A 228 -8.70 12.14 -5.22
N GLN A 229 -7.81 13.14 -5.31
CA GLN A 229 -8.14 14.45 -5.88
C GLN A 229 -7.86 14.55 -7.38
N LYS A 230 -6.75 13.98 -7.84
CA LYS A 230 -6.31 14.07 -9.25
C LYS A 230 -6.68 12.84 -10.07
N TYR A 231 -6.77 11.67 -9.43
CA TYR A 231 -7.01 10.40 -10.11
C TYR A 231 -8.23 9.63 -9.53
N PRO A 232 -9.38 10.29 -9.28
CA PRO A 232 -10.51 9.65 -8.60
C PRO A 232 -11.14 8.48 -9.37
N ALA A 233 -10.89 8.37 -10.68
CA ALA A 233 -11.37 7.24 -11.49
C ALA A 233 -10.48 5.99 -11.37
N ASP A 234 -9.25 6.15 -10.86
CA ASP A 234 -8.27 5.06 -10.78
C ASP A 234 -8.33 4.31 -9.42
N PHE A 235 -9.03 4.87 -8.41
CA PHE A 235 -9.07 4.32 -7.06
C PHE A 235 -10.49 4.33 -6.46
N ASP A 236 -10.95 3.17 -6.00
CA ASP A 236 -12.24 2.99 -5.32
C ASP A 236 -12.17 3.36 -3.82
N GLY A 237 -10.98 3.37 -3.24
CA GLY A 237 -10.78 3.72 -1.83
C GLY A 237 -9.36 4.15 -1.51
N VAL A 238 -9.24 5.12 -0.60
CA VAL A 238 -7.97 5.71 -0.18
C VAL A 238 -7.86 5.70 1.34
N ILE A 239 -6.74 5.21 1.84
CA ILE A 239 -6.35 5.29 3.26
C ILE A 239 -5.18 6.28 3.35
N ALA A 240 -5.46 7.52 3.75
CA ALA A 240 -4.47 8.57 3.93
C ALA A 240 -4.27 8.89 5.42
N GLN A 241 -3.12 8.48 5.98
CA GLN A 241 -2.80 8.67 7.40
C GLN A 241 -1.82 9.84 7.59
N TYR A 242 -2.12 10.72 8.56
CA TYR A 242 -1.32 11.92 8.90
C TYR A 242 -0.65 12.57 7.67
N PRO A 243 -1.44 12.97 6.65
CA PRO A 243 -0.91 13.31 5.34
C PRO A 243 -0.05 14.57 5.38
N ALA A 244 1.12 14.52 4.72
CA ALA A 244 2.01 15.67 4.53
C ALA A 244 1.51 16.60 3.41
N TYR A 245 0.21 16.93 3.42
CA TYR A 245 -0.52 17.56 2.30
C TYR A 245 0.00 18.95 1.89
N ASN A 246 0.72 19.63 2.77
CA ASN A 246 1.35 20.93 2.48
C ASN A 246 2.82 20.91 2.89
N VAL A 247 3.61 20.19 2.11
CA VAL A 247 5.05 19.99 2.34
C VAL A 247 5.80 21.32 2.50
N VAL A 248 5.44 22.35 1.73
CA VAL A 248 6.09 23.68 1.81
C VAL A 248 5.84 24.33 3.16
N LEU A 249 4.57 24.47 3.58
CA LEU A 249 4.26 25.09 4.87
C LEU A 249 4.75 24.25 6.05
N MET A 250 4.78 22.91 5.92
CA MET A 250 5.35 22.03 6.93
C MET A 250 6.83 22.33 7.18
N HIS A 251 7.62 22.47 6.10
CA HIS A 251 9.05 22.79 6.22
C HIS A 251 9.28 24.25 6.64
N LEU A 252 8.45 25.21 6.22
CA LEU A 252 8.53 26.57 6.76
C LEU A 252 8.20 26.60 8.26
N GLY A 253 7.23 25.80 8.71
CA GLY A 253 6.92 25.61 10.12
C GLY A 253 8.10 25.09 10.93
N SER A 254 8.82 24.08 10.41
CA SER A 254 10.02 23.57 11.10
C SER A 254 11.12 24.63 11.23
N GLN A 255 11.26 25.53 10.25
CA GLN A 255 12.18 26.68 10.35
C GLN A 255 11.75 27.69 11.41
N VAL A 256 10.45 27.94 11.56
CA VAL A 256 9.92 28.79 12.63
C VAL A 256 10.23 28.18 14.01
N PHE A 257 10.01 26.88 14.18
CA PHE A 257 10.36 26.16 15.42
C PHE A 257 11.87 26.21 15.71
N ALA A 258 12.71 25.98 14.71
CA ALA A 258 14.17 26.05 14.87
C ALA A 258 14.62 27.44 15.34
N LYS A 259 14.10 28.51 14.74
CA LYS A 259 14.40 29.89 15.16
C LYS A 259 13.98 30.17 16.60
N ALA A 260 12.82 29.67 17.02
CA ALA A 260 12.35 29.81 18.39
C ALA A 260 13.24 29.06 19.40
N LEU A 261 13.70 27.85 19.06
CA LEU A 261 14.54 27.02 19.92
C LEU A 261 15.97 27.58 20.06
N TYR A 262 16.60 27.94 18.94
CA TYR A 262 18.00 28.36 18.90
C TYR A 262 18.21 29.86 19.12
N GLY A 263 17.14 30.66 19.03
CA GLY A 263 17.18 32.10 19.30
C GLY A 263 17.74 32.42 20.68
N GLY A 264 18.42 33.56 20.79
CA GLY A 264 18.99 34.02 22.07
C GLY A 264 20.04 33.05 22.65
N ASN A 265 20.84 32.41 21.79
CA ASN A 265 21.85 31.41 22.19
C ASN A 265 21.23 30.18 22.88
N GLY A 266 20.07 29.72 22.39
CA GLY A 266 19.35 28.57 22.94
C GLY A 266 18.44 28.88 24.14
N ALA A 267 18.12 30.16 24.39
CA ALA A 267 17.23 30.55 25.48
C ALA A 267 15.82 29.92 25.37
N GLY A 268 15.36 29.64 24.15
CA GLY A 268 14.10 28.96 23.89
C GLY A 268 14.14 27.44 24.02
N TRP A 269 15.32 26.84 24.24
CA TRP A 269 15.44 25.39 24.39
C TRP A 269 14.80 24.89 25.69
N ILE A 270 14.01 23.84 25.57
CA ILE A 270 13.29 23.21 26.70
C ILE A 270 14.00 21.91 27.05
N ASN A 271 14.58 21.84 28.25
CA ASN A 271 15.25 20.63 28.72
C ASN A 271 14.25 19.51 29.05
N PRO A 272 14.69 18.24 29.13
CA PRO A 272 13.79 17.11 29.40
C PRO A 272 12.96 17.23 30.69
N GLY A 273 13.50 17.88 31.74
CA GLY A 273 12.77 18.13 32.98
C GLY A 273 11.59 19.08 32.79
N LYS A 274 11.79 20.19 32.06
CA LYS A 274 10.73 21.12 31.69
C LYS A 274 9.68 20.47 30.77
N VAL A 275 10.11 19.64 29.81
CA VAL A 275 9.18 18.86 28.97
C VAL A 275 8.31 17.95 29.83
N LYS A 276 8.91 17.24 30.80
CA LYS A 276 8.16 16.38 31.74
C LYS A 276 7.14 17.17 32.56
N THR A 277 7.52 18.34 33.10
CA THR A 277 6.59 19.22 33.84
C THR A 277 5.44 19.69 32.96
N LEU A 278 5.72 20.13 31.73
CA LEU A 278 4.70 20.55 30.77
C LEU A 278 3.72 19.41 30.44
N VAL A 279 4.25 18.23 30.10
CA VAL A 279 3.43 17.06 29.76
C VAL A 279 2.54 16.64 30.94
N ALA A 280 3.09 16.62 32.17
CA ALA A 280 2.31 16.30 33.35
C ALA A 280 1.16 17.31 33.60
N ALA A 281 1.42 18.60 33.39
CA ALA A 281 0.41 19.63 33.51
C ALA A 281 -0.71 19.50 32.45
N VAL A 282 -0.34 19.15 31.20
CA VAL A 282 -1.31 18.87 30.13
C VAL A 282 -2.21 17.69 30.52
N TYR A 283 -1.64 16.53 30.90
CA TYR A 283 -2.45 15.37 31.28
C TYR A 283 -3.33 15.64 32.51
N ALA A 284 -2.82 16.35 33.51
CA ALA A 284 -3.61 16.70 34.70
C ALA A 284 -4.85 17.55 34.35
N ALA A 285 -4.74 18.44 33.35
CA ALA A 285 -5.85 19.27 32.89
C ALA A 285 -6.77 18.55 31.90
N CYS A 286 -6.23 17.66 31.06
CA CYS A 286 -6.89 17.22 29.85
C CYS A 286 -7.37 15.76 29.82
N ASP A 287 -6.73 14.85 30.55
CA ASP A 287 -7.01 13.41 30.50
C ASP A 287 -8.50 13.12 30.76
N GLY A 288 -9.04 13.66 31.85
CA GLY A 288 -10.44 13.44 32.25
C GLY A 288 -11.53 14.10 31.39
N LEU A 289 -11.18 14.87 30.36
CA LEU A 289 -12.15 15.71 29.62
C LEU A 289 -13.02 14.93 28.62
N ASP A 290 -12.69 13.68 28.34
CA ASP A 290 -13.53 12.75 27.58
C ASP A 290 -14.40 11.85 28.48
N GLY A 291 -14.30 12.01 29.81
CA GLY A 291 -15.07 11.26 30.80
C GLY A 291 -14.34 10.05 31.39
N VAL A 292 -13.12 9.75 30.96
CA VAL A 292 -12.26 8.68 31.50
C VAL A 292 -10.88 9.25 31.84
N LYS A 293 -10.18 8.67 32.82
CA LYS A 293 -8.78 9.01 33.12
C LYS A 293 -7.92 7.79 32.86
N ASP A 294 -7.47 7.64 31.63
CA ASP A 294 -6.72 6.47 31.16
C ASP A 294 -5.35 6.84 30.57
N GLY A 295 -4.96 8.12 30.64
CA GLY A 295 -3.74 8.63 30.06
C GLY A 295 -3.84 8.90 28.56
N ILE A 296 -5.05 9.02 28.00
CA ILE A 296 -5.31 9.36 26.61
C ILE A 296 -6.16 10.63 26.55
N ILE A 297 -5.68 11.64 25.82
CA ILE A 297 -6.46 12.86 25.59
C ILE A 297 -7.32 12.67 24.34
N SER A 298 -8.53 12.12 24.51
CA SER A 298 -9.44 11.89 23.36
C SER A 298 -10.27 13.13 23.01
N ASN A 299 -10.49 14.03 23.97
CA ASN A 299 -11.19 15.30 23.78
C ASN A 299 -10.24 16.49 23.62
N VAL A 300 -9.49 16.51 22.51
CA VAL A 300 -8.53 17.58 22.18
C VAL A 300 -9.15 18.99 22.17
N PRO A 301 -10.36 19.22 21.61
CA PRO A 301 -10.99 20.54 21.65
C PRO A 301 -11.25 21.05 23.07
N ALA A 302 -11.72 20.20 23.99
CA ALA A 302 -11.89 20.59 25.38
C ALA A 302 -10.55 20.90 26.06
N CYS A 303 -9.52 20.10 25.79
CA CYS A 303 -8.17 20.35 26.30
C CYS A 303 -7.66 21.74 25.89
N ASN A 304 -7.80 22.10 24.62
CA ASN A 304 -7.38 23.41 24.10
C ASN A 304 -8.13 24.60 24.74
N ASN A 305 -9.33 24.38 25.27
CA ASN A 305 -10.11 25.43 25.94
C ASN A 305 -9.70 25.63 27.40
N VAL A 306 -9.15 24.61 28.06
CA VAL A 306 -8.85 24.64 29.51
C VAL A 306 -7.36 24.74 29.82
N PHE A 307 -6.49 24.32 28.90
CA PHE A 307 -5.04 24.33 29.09
C PHE A 307 -4.38 25.46 28.31
N THR A 308 -3.49 26.20 28.97
CA THR A 308 -2.55 27.09 28.30
C THR A 308 -1.20 27.04 29.00
N VAL A 309 -0.10 27.26 28.27
CA VAL A 309 1.25 27.10 28.85
C VAL A 309 1.51 28.04 30.04
N GLN A 310 0.81 29.17 30.11
CA GLN A 310 0.91 30.12 31.23
C GLN A 310 0.36 29.56 32.55
N THR A 311 -0.41 28.47 32.53
CA THR A 311 -0.90 27.81 33.76
C THR A 311 0.12 26.83 34.35
N VAL A 312 1.21 26.54 33.63
CA VAL A 312 2.28 25.66 34.10
C VAL A 312 3.17 26.45 35.06
N ARG A 313 3.24 26.00 36.32
CA ARG A 313 4.07 26.61 37.38
C ARG A 313 5.39 25.87 37.56
#